data_AF-A0A9X3F734-F1
#
_entry.id   AF-A0A9X3F734-F1
#
_cell.length_a   1.000
_cell.length_b   1.000
_cell.length_c   1.000
_cell.angle_alpha   90.00
_cell.angle_beta   90.00
_cell.angle_gamma   90.00
#
_symmetry.space_group_name_H-M   'P 1'
#
loop_
_entity.id
_entity.type
_entity.pdbx_description
1 polymer ?
#
loop_
_entity_poly.entity_id
_entity_poly.type
_entity_poly.pdbx_seq_one_letter_code
_entity_poly.pdbx_strand_id
1 'polypeptide(L)'
;MSVESRIAGFLRVAHEDLAGARLLAAANNRNAIYLCEQSAEKLIKAILTSEGIHVGIKHELDVLVDKLPDENPIKSSLRDIEYLGAYATSYRYPTDDGKVRRVRREHRVSDAIAAVEAVLVAVAARFEVDLEHPDAPARHSRPIR
;
A
#
# COMPACT_ATOMS: atom_id res chain seq x y z
N MET A 1 -19.38 7.19 8.85
CA MET A 1 -18.58 5.97 8.56
C MET A 1 -17.77 5.63 9.80
N SER A 2 -17.76 4.37 10.22
CA SER A 2 -16.97 3.94 11.38
C SER A 2 -15.49 3.76 11.01
N VAL A 3 -14.63 3.66 12.03
CA VAL A 3 -13.20 3.35 11.88
C VAL A 3 -13.03 2.00 11.15
N GLU A 4 -13.85 1.02 11.53
CA GLU A 4 -13.84 -0.34 10.97
C GLU A 4 -14.19 -0.34 9.47
N SER A 5 -15.21 0.40 9.06
CA SER A 5 -15.56 0.53 7.64
C SER A 5 -14.44 1.21 6.85
N ARG A 6 -13.75 2.18 7.45
CA ARG A 6 -12.65 2.89 6.79
C ARG A 6 -11.41 2.01 6.64
N ILE A 7 -11.05 1.23 7.66
CA ILE A 7 -9.97 0.23 7.61
C ILE A 7 -10.28 -0.80 6.50
N ALA A 8 -11.47 -1.40 6.52
CA ALA A 8 -11.85 -2.40 5.52
C ALA A 8 -11.86 -1.83 4.10
N GLY A 9 -12.39 -0.61 3.91
CA GLY A 9 -12.39 0.06 2.62
C GLY A 9 -10.99 0.26 2.06
N PHE A 10 -10.04 0.75 2.88
CA PHE A 10 -8.66 0.90 2.43
C PHE A 10 -8.01 -0.43 2.05
N LEU A 11 -8.22 -1.49 2.83
CA LEU A 11 -7.60 -2.80 2.55
C LEU A 11 -8.19 -3.47 1.31
N ARG A 12 -9.48 -3.29 1.02
CA ARG A 12 -10.08 -3.78 -0.23
C ARG A 12 -9.53 -3.06 -1.45
N VAL A 13 -9.45 -1.73 -1.41
CA VAL A 13 -8.86 -1.00 -2.54
C VAL A 13 -7.38 -1.35 -2.69
N ALA A 14 -6.64 -1.56 -1.60
CA ALA A 14 -5.27 -2.05 -1.68
C ALA A 14 -5.19 -3.44 -2.36
N HIS A 15 -6.08 -4.36 -2.01
CA HIS A 15 -6.18 -5.68 -2.62
C HIS A 15 -6.48 -5.62 -4.12
N GLU A 16 -7.44 -4.77 -4.54
CA GLU A 16 -7.76 -4.54 -5.95
C GLU A 16 -6.59 -3.92 -6.72
N ASP A 17 -5.91 -2.92 -6.15
CA ASP A 17 -4.71 -2.32 -6.72
C ASP A 17 -3.62 -3.38 -6.92
N LEU A 18 -3.41 -4.27 -5.93
CA LEU A 18 -2.40 -5.32 -6.01
C LEU A 18 -2.76 -6.40 -7.05
N ALA A 19 -4.04 -6.75 -7.17
CA ALA A 19 -4.52 -7.61 -8.25
C ALA A 19 -4.26 -6.98 -9.63
N GLY A 20 -4.55 -5.68 -9.78
CA GLY A 20 -4.22 -4.92 -10.99
C GLY A 20 -2.72 -4.88 -11.27
N ALA A 21 -1.89 -4.71 -10.24
CA ALA A 21 -0.44 -4.73 -10.36
C ALA A 21 0.06 -6.06 -10.92
N ARG A 22 -0.49 -7.20 -10.46
CA ARG A 22 -0.15 -8.54 -10.98
C ARG A 22 -0.50 -8.70 -12.45
N LEU A 23 -1.72 -8.32 -12.84
CA LEU A 23 -2.19 -8.40 -14.23
C LEU A 23 -1.29 -7.58 -15.17
N LEU A 24 -0.95 -6.35 -14.76
CA LEU A 24 -0.08 -5.47 -15.52
C LEU A 24 1.37 -5.97 -15.55
N ALA A 25 1.87 -6.56 -14.47
CA ALA A 25 3.21 -7.13 -14.42
C ALA A 25 3.35 -8.31 -15.40
N ALA A 26 2.35 -9.19 -15.47
CA ALA A 26 2.30 -10.29 -16.42
C ALA A 26 2.31 -9.80 -17.88
N ALA A 27 1.70 -8.65 -18.15
CA ALA A 27 1.71 -7.99 -19.44
C ALA A 27 2.97 -7.12 -19.71
N ASN A 28 3.98 -7.15 -18.83
CA ASN A 28 5.16 -6.27 -18.88
C ASN A 28 4.80 -4.77 -18.97
N ASN A 29 3.68 -4.38 -18.37
CA ASN A 29 3.21 -3.01 -18.40
C ASN A 29 3.86 -2.18 -17.29
N ARG A 30 4.39 -1.01 -17.66
CA ARG A 30 5.08 -0.08 -16.74
C ARG A 30 4.24 0.38 -15.55
N ASN A 31 2.92 0.35 -15.65
CA ASN A 31 2.01 0.80 -14.60
C ASN A 31 1.86 -0.21 -13.45
N ALA A 32 2.39 -1.43 -13.60
CA ALA A 32 2.32 -2.45 -12.56
C ALA A 32 2.92 -1.98 -11.23
N ILE A 33 4.11 -1.37 -11.27
CA ILE A 33 4.78 -0.90 -10.05
C ILE A 33 4.04 0.28 -9.40
N TYR A 34 3.33 1.08 -10.19
CA TYR A 34 2.52 2.18 -9.67
C TYR A 34 1.31 1.65 -8.91
N LEU A 35 0.61 0.64 -9.44
CA LEU A 35 -0.48 0.01 -8.67
C LEU A 35 0.03 -0.71 -7.41
N CYS A 36 1.23 -1.29 -7.45
CA CYS A 36 1.87 -1.86 -6.27
C CYS A 36 2.13 -0.79 -5.18
N GLU A 37 2.61 0.40 -5.58
CA GLU A 37 2.76 1.56 -4.69
C GLU A 37 1.41 2.02 -4.12
N GLN A 38 0.38 2.11 -4.96
CA GLN A 38 -0.96 2.52 -4.54
C GLN A 38 -1.60 1.55 -3.54
N SER A 39 -1.33 0.25 -3.68
CA SER A 39 -1.68 -0.76 -2.68
C SER A 39 -0.97 -0.51 -1.36
N ALA A 40 0.34 -0.27 -1.39
CA ALA A 40 1.13 0.02 -0.18
C ALA A 40 0.62 1.28 0.54
N GLU A 41 0.32 2.35 -0.19
CA GLU A 41 -0.22 3.59 0.39
C GLU A 41 -1.52 3.35 1.16
N LYS A 42 -2.47 2.63 0.55
CA LYS A 42 -3.80 2.37 1.15
C LYS A 42 -3.70 1.42 2.34
N LEU A 43 -2.84 0.41 2.24
CA LEU A 43 -2.50 -0.46 3.36
C LEU A 43 -1.96 0.34 4.56
N ILE A 44 -1.00 1.25 4.36
CA ILE A 44 -0.45 2.08 5.43
C ILE A 44 -1.54 3.00 6.02
N LYS A 45 -2.39 3.58 5.16
CA LYS A 45 -3.53 4.40 5.59
C LYS A 45 -4.54 3.62 6.44
N ALA A 46 -4.75 2.33 6.18
CA ALA A 46 -5.58 1.47 7.02
C ALA A 46 -4.98 1.32 8.43
N ILE A 47 -3.67 1.07 8.53
CA ILE A 47 -2.98 0.93 9.82
C ILE A 47 -3.04 2.26 10.59
N LEU A 48 -2.72 3.39 9.96
CA LEU A 48 -2.82 4.72 10.58
C LEU A 48 -4.24 5.05 11.06
N THR A 49 -5.26 4.60 10.33
CA THR A 49 -6.66 4.75 10.74
C THR A 49 -6.93 4.01 12.06
N SER A 50 -6.34 2.83 12.28
CA SER A 50 -6.44 2.09 13.56
C SER A 50 -5.75 2.82 14.72
N GLU A 51 -4.72 3.62 14.43
CA GLU A 51 -4.02 4.47 15.40
C GLU A 51 -4.77 5.78 15.70
N GLY A 52 -5.92 6.03 15.06
CA GLY A 52 -6.63 7.30 15.13
C GLY A 52 -5.94 8.45 14.37
N ILE A 53 -4.90 8.14 13.59
CA ILE A 53 -4.11 9.12 12.85
C ILE A 53 -4.77 9.35 11.47
N HIS A 54 -5.31 10.55 11.29
CA HIS A 54 -5.97 10.93 10.06
C HIS A 54 -4.98 11.58 9.10
N VAL A 55 -4.72 10.91 7.98
CA VAL A 55 -3.87 11.43 6.91
C VAL A 55 -4.70 11.83 5.70
N GLY A 56 -4.30 12.95 5.08
CA GLY A 56 -4.89 13.44 3.84
C GLY A 56 -4.51 12.59 2.62
N ILE A 57 -4.99 13.00 1.45
CA ILE A 57 -4.87 12.24 0.20
C ILE A 57 -3.42 12.20 -0.32
N LYS A 58 -2.64 13.26 -0.10
CA LYS A 58 -1.29 13.42 -0.66
C LYS A 58 -0.23 13.28 0.43
N HIS A 59 0.36 12.10 0.58
CA HIS A 59 1.51 11.88 1.45
C HIS A 59 2.44 10.86 0.79
N GLU A 60 3.74 11.10 0.87
CA GLU A 60 4.75 10.12 0.49
C GLU A 60 4.78 8.97 1.51
N LEU A 61 5.16 7.77 1.08
CA LEU A 61 5.06 6.57 1.91
C LEU A 61 5.92 6.68 3.18
N ASP A 62 7.14 7.20 3.06
CA ASP A 62 8.05 7.45 4.19
C ASP A 62 7.40 8.33 5.26
N VAL A 63 6.76 9.43 4.86
CA VAL A 63 6.02 10.34 5.75
C VAL A 63 4.83 9.65 6.41
N LEU A 64 4.18 8.69 5.73
CA LEU A 64 3.12 7.89 6.32
C LEU A 64 3.66 6.89 7.34
N VAL A 65 4.77 6.21 7.03
CA VAL A 65 5.40 5.23 7.92
C VAL A 65 5.99 5.91 9.16
N ASP A 66 6.56 7.11 9.02
CA ASP A 66 7.08 7.93 10.12
C ASP A 66 6.02 8.23 11.19
N LYS A 67 4.74 8.33 10.80
CA LYS A 67 3.64 8.62 11.73
C LYS A 67 3.25 7.43 12.60
N LEU A 68 3.66 6.20 12.25
CA LEU A 68 3.34 5.03 13.06
C LEU A 68 4.17 5.03 14.35
N PRO A 69 3.60 4.63 15.50
CA PRO A 69 4.36 4.39 16.72
C PRO A 69 5.48 3.35 16.49
N ASP A 70 6.62 3.52 17.15
CA ASP A 70 7.77 2.60 17.01
C ASP A 70 7.46 1.21 17.57
N GLU A 71 6.50 1.11 18.50
CA GLU A 71 6.04 -0.16 19.06
C GLU A 71 5.14 -0.96 18.10
N ASN A 72 4.74 -0.39 16.96
CA ASN A 72 3.95 -1.12 15.98
C ASN A 72 4.84 -2.17 15.27
N PRO A 73 4.57 -3.47 15.45
CA PRO A 73 5.48 -4.53 14.97
C PRO A 73 5.55 -4.62 13.44
N ILE A 74 4.58 -4.03 12.72
CA ILE A 74 4.56 -4.03 11.25
C ILE A 74 5.42 -2.88 10.68
N LYS A 75 5.83 -1.90 11.49
CA LYS A 75 6.54 -0.71 11.01
C LYS A 75 7.82 -1.05 10.25
N SER A 76 8.58 -2.05 10.67
CA SER A 76 9.78 -2.52 9.95
C SER A 76 9.45 -3.03 8.55
N SER A 77 8.42 -3.86 8.39
CA SER A 77 7.98 -4.35 7.08
C SER A 77 7.47 -3.22 6.17
N LEU A 78 6.95 -2.13 6.76
CA LEU A 78 6.55 -0.95 5.98
C LEU A 78 7.76 -0.13 5.51
N ARG A 79 8.84 -0.05 6.31
CA ARG A 79 10.11 0.55 5.88
C ARG A 79 10.68 -0.18 4.67
N ASP A 80 10.56 -1.51 4.63
CA ASP A 80 11.06 -2.31 3.51
C ASP A 80 10.35 -2.01 2.18
N ILE A 81 9.14 -1.43 2.22
CA ILE A 81 8.35 -1.11 1.02
C ILE A 81 8.17 0.41 0.78
N GLU A 82 8.63 1.29 1.67
CA GLU A 82 8.40 2.74 1.54
C GLU A 82 9.11 3.35 0.32
N TYR A 83 10.19 2.73 -0.15
CA TYR A 83 10.87 3.10 -1.40
C TYR A 83 9.93 3.11 -2.62
N LEU A 84 8.79 2.41 -2.53
CA LEU A 84 7.79 2.40 -3.59
C LEU A 84 7.22 3.80 -3.86
N GLY A 85 7.27 4.73 -2.89
CA GLY A 85 6.76 6.09 -3.06
C GLY A 85 7.33 6.84 -4.27
N ALA A 86 8.58 6.52 -4.68
CA ALA A 86 9.18 7.10 -5.88
C ALA A 86 8.38 6.79 -7.17
N TYR A 87 7.65 5.67 -7.21
CA TYR A 87 6.85 5.26 -8.36
C TYR A 87 5.51 6.02 -8.49
N ALA A 88 5.07 6.72 -7.43
CA ALA A 88 3.89 7.58 -7.47
C ALA A 88 4.09 8.85 -8.31
N THR A 89 5.35 9.28 -8.49
CA THR A 89 5.72 10.56 -9.10
C THR A 89 6.81 10.39 -10.16
N SER A 90 8.05 10.15 -9.72
CA SER A 90 9.28 10.25 -10.53
C SER A 90 9.29 9.32 -11.75
N TYR A 91 8.61 8.18 -11.68
CA TYR A 91 8.55 7.21 -12.77
C TYR A 91 7.33 7.37 -13.69
N ARG A 92 6.39 8.26 -13.36
CA ARG A 92 5.18 8.51 -14.15
C ARG A 92 5.39 9.62 -15.16
N TYR A 93 6.03 10.71 -14.74
CA TYR A 93 6.23 11.89 -15.56
C TYR A 93 7.56 11.81 -16.32
N PRO A 94 7.62 12.30 -17.58
CA PRO A 94 8.89 12.58 -18.22
C PRO A 94 9.70 13.56 -17.38
N THR A 95 11.02 13.45 -17.44
CA THR A 95 11.94 14.49 -16.97
C THR A 95 11.82 15.74 -17.84
N ASP A 96 12.42 16.85 -17.40
CA ASP A 96 12.41 18.11 -18.15
C ASP A 96 13.03 17.98 -19.55
N ASP A 97 13.96 17.03 -19.75
CA ASP A 97 14.55 16.68 -21.05
C ASP A 97 13.73 15.63 -21.83
N GLY A 98 12.49 15.35 -21.40
CA GLY A 98 11.53 14.48 -22.10
C GLY A 98 11.76 12.97 -21.91
N LYS A 99 12.71 12.55 -21.07
CA LYS A 99 13.01 11.13 -20.87
C LYS A 99 12.06 10.52 -19.85
N VAL A 100 11.52 9.35 -20.18
CA VAL A 100 10.73 8.56 -19.23
C VAL A 100 11.66 7.61 -18.48
N ARG A 101 11.72 7.75 -17.15
CA ARG A 101 12.45 6.82 -16.30
C ARG A 101 11.88 5.41 -16.47
N ARG A 102 12.76 4.43 -16.68
CA ARG A 102 12.39 3.02 -16.74
C ARG A 102 12.60 2.39 -15.38
N VAL A 103 11.65 1.56 -14.96
CA VAL A 103 11.85 0.69 -13.80
C VAL A 103 13.08 -0.17 -14.08
N ARG A 104 14.06 -0.09 -13.19
CA ARG A 104 15.29 -0.86 -13.35
C ARG A 104 15.00 -2.35 -13.19
N ARG A 105 15.74 -3.20 -13.91
CA ARG A 105 15.59 -4.67 -13.83
C ARG A 105 15.85 -5.21 -12.42
N GLU A 106 16.67 -4.53 -11.62
CA GLU A 106 16.96 -4.86 -10.22
C GLU A 106 15.76 -4.67 -9.28
N HIS A 107 14.77 -3.85 -9.65
CA HIS A 107 13.50 -3.77 -8.94
C HIS A 107 12.49 -4.68 -9.62
N ARG A 108 12.57 -5.97 -9.30
CA ARG A 108 11.60 -6.92 -9.81
C ARG A 108 10.23 -6.54 -9.23
N VAL A 109 9.33 -6.10 -10.12
CA VAL A 109 7.95 -5.76 -9.77
C VAL A 109 7.27 -6.94 -9.04
N SER A 110 7.64 -8.18 -9.37
CA SER A 110 7.18 -9.38 -8.66
C SER A 110 7.54 -9.38 -7.18
N ASP A 111 8.75 -8.92 -6.82
CA ASP A 111 9.27 -8.99 -5.46
C ASP A 111 8.61 -7.88 -4.62
N ALA A 112 8.40 -6.70 -5.21
CA ALA A 112 7.60 -5.64 -4.62
C ALA A 112 6.14 -6.08 -4.37
N ILE A 113 5.50 -6.72 -5.36
CA ILE A 113 4.15 -7.26 -5.22
C ILE A 113 4.09 -8.28 -4.07
N ALA A 114 5.05 -9.20 -4.01
CA ALA A 114 5.10 -10.21 -2.95
C ALA A 114 5.30 -9.60 -1.56
N ALA A 115 6.15 -8.58 -1.44
CA ALA A 115 6.37 -7.87 -0.18
C ALA A 115 5.10 -7.14 0.30
N VAL A 116 4.43 -6.41 -0.61
CA VAL A 116 3.17 -5.71 -0.30
C VAL A 116 2.06 -6.70 0.02
N GLU A 117 1.96 -7.82 -0.70
CA GLU A 117 1.01 -8.90 -0.43
C GLU A 117 1.17 -9.47 0.97
N ALA A 118 2.40 -9.78 1.37
CA ALA A 118 2.67 -10.35 2.68
C ALA A 118 2.16 -9.45 3.81
N VAL A 119 2.41 -8.14 3.71
CA VAL A 119 1.92 -7.17 4.70
C VAL A 119 0.40 -7.01 4.61
N LEU A 120 -0.16 -6.93 3.40
CA LEU A 120 -1.62 -6.81 3.20
C LEU A 120 -2.37 -7.99 3.84
N VAL A 121 -1.92 -9.22 3.60
CA VAL A 121 -2.53 -10.43 4.17
C VAL A 121 -2.42 -10.42 5.69
N ALA A 122 -1.25 -10.06 6.24
CA ALA A 122 -1.06 -10.00 7.69
C ALA A 122 -2.00 -8.94 8.34
N VAL A 123 -2.14 -7.78 7.72
CA VAL A 123 -2.98 -6.68 8.22
C VAL A 123 -4.47 -7.00 8.07
N ALA A 124 -4.88 -7.58 6.94
CA ALA A 124 -6.26 -8.02 6.72
C ALA A 124 -6.66 -9.11 7.73
N ALA A 125 -5.77 -10.07 8.00
CA ALA A 125 -5.99 -11.07 9.05
C ALA A 125 -6.08 -10.43 10.44
N ARG A 126 -5.18 -9.48 10.76
CA ARG A 126 -5.16 -8.79 12.06
C ARG A 126 -6.44 -7.99 12.35
N PHE A 127 -7.05 -7.41 11.32
CA PHE A 127 -8.30 -6.67 11.44
C PHE A 127 -9.55 -7.51 11.12
N GLU A 128 -9.35 -8.78 10.76
CA GLU A 128 -10.38 -9.72 10.27
C GLU A 128 -11.26 -9.08 9.19
N VAL A 129 -10.62 -8.56 8.16
CA VAL A 129 -11.29 -7.99 6.99
C VAL A 129 -11.47 -9.05 5.92
N ASP A 130 -12.72 -9.27 5.51
CA ASP A 130 -13.03 -9.99 4.28
C ASP A 130 -12.77 -9.06 3.09
N LEU A 131 -11.72 -9.36 2.33
CA LEU A 131 -11.29 -8.57 1.18
C LEU A 131 -12.21 -8.70 -0.04
N GLU A 132 -13.03 -9.77 -0.09
CA GLU A 132 -13.90 -10.07 -1.24
C GLU A 132 -15.36 -9.67 -0.98
N HIS A 133 -15.76 -9.50 0.28
CA HIS A 133 -17.14 -9.11 0.60
C HIS A 133 -17.30 -7.59 0.66
N PRO A 134 -17.98 -6.95 -0.30
CA PRO A 134 -18.19 -5.51 -0.28
C PRO A 134 -18.99 -5.08 0.97
N ASP A 135 -18.74 -3.87 1.44
CA ASP A 135 -19.47 -3.20 2.53
C ASP A 135 -19.35 -3.78 3.96
N ALA A 136 -18.79 -4.99 4.15
CA ALA A 136 -18.51 -5.47 5.51
C ALA A 136 -17.44 -4.60 6.21
N PRO A 137 -17.65 -4.15 7.46
CA PRO A 137 -16.61 -3.48 8.23
C PRO A 137 -15.54 -4.48 8.70
N ALA A 138 -14.38 -3.98 9.13
CA ALA A 138 -13.42 -4.78 9.88
C ALA A 138 -14.03 -5.27 11.20
N ARG A 139 -13.69 -6.48 11.67
CA ARG A 139 -14.15 -6.94 12.99
C ARG A 139 -13.31 -6.36 14.12
N HIS A 140 -12.09 -5.93 13.82
CA HIS A 140 -11.19 -5.29 14.76
C HIS A 140 -10.61 -3.99 14.20
N SER A 141 -10.53 -2.97 15.05
CA SER A 141 -9.95 -1.66 14.73
C SER A 141 -8.86 -1.21 15.71
N ARG A 142 -8.54 -2.05 16.70
CA ARG A 142 -7.50 -1.73 17.70
C ARG A 142 -6.12 -1.70 17.05
N PRO A 143 -5.24 -0.75 17.43
CA PRO A 143 -3.86 -0.69 16.98
C PRO A 143 -3.14 -2.05 17.01
N ILE A 144 -2.23 -2.23 16.07
CA ILE A 144 -1.40 -3.43 15.97
C ILE A 144 -0.25 -3.28 16.97
N ARG A 145 -0.22 -4.18 17.96
CA ARG A 145 0.74 -4.23 19.06
C ARG A 145 1.05 -5.70 19.32
#